data_AF-V4M9D1-F1
#
_entry.id   AF-V4M9D1-F1
#
_cell.length_a   1.000
_cell.length_b   1.000
_cell.length_c   1.000
_cell.angle_alpha   90.00
_cell.angle_beta   90.00
_cell.angle_gamma   90.00
#
_symmetry.space_group_name_H-M   'P 1'
#
loop_
_entity.id
_entity.type
_entity.pdbx_description
1 polymer ?
#
loop_
_entity_poly.entity_id
_entity_poly.type
_entity_poly.pdbx_seq_one_letter_code
_entity_poly.pdbx_strand_id
1 'polypeptide(L)'
;MASTSKKATACAHHGGSAPPPKLASAVSNTVAGWSGGSSEGENQRASKLALESVIRPVDSLPDTAKKPANKGISVMPRTETKHPLDPLSAAEISVAVATVRAAGANPEVRDSMRFIEVASVEPEKHVVALADAYFFPPFQPSLLPRNKAGPVIPMKLPPRRARLVVYNKTSNETSVWIVELSEVHAVTRGGHHRGKVVSSQVIPDVQPPMDAAEYAECEAIVKDFPPFIEAMKRRGIEDMDLVMVDPWCVGYHSEADAPSRRLAKPLIYCRTDSDSPMENGYARPVEGIYVLVDMQNMVVIEFEDRKFVPLPPPDPLRNYTPGESRGGVDRSDVKPLQIIQPEGPSFRVRGYFVEWQKWNFRIGFTPREGLVIHSVAYVDGSRGRRPGAHRL
;
A
#
# COMPACT_ATOMS: atom_id res chain seq x y z
N MET A 1 63.92 -4.73 14.81
CA MET A 1 63.89 -6.19 14.58
C MET A 1 62.51 -6.55 14.04
N ALA A 2 62.25 -7.05 12.84
CA ALA A 2 63.08 -7.39 11.69
C ALA A 2 62.25 -7.09 10.42
N SER A 3 62.94 -6.69 9.35
CA SER A 3 62.44 -6.41 8.00
C SER A 3 62.23 -7.67 7.17
N THR A 4 61.43 -7.58 6.09
CA THR A 4 61.68 -8.03 4.68
C THR A 4 60.34 -8.33 3.99
N SER A 5 60.14 -8.33 2.68
CA SER A 5 60.59 -7.54 1.52
C SER A 5 59.79 -8.08 0.31
N LYS A 6 59.51 -7.23 -0.67
CA LYS A 6 58.82 -7.50 -1.95
C LYS A 6 59.30 -8.77 -2.70
N LYS A 7 58.39 -9.34 -3.51
CA LYS A 7 58.73 -9.83 -4.86
C LYS A 7 57.55 -9.65 -5.83
N ALA A 8 57.82 -8.89 -6.90
CA ALA A 8 57.03 -8.82 -8.11
C ALA A 8 57.47 -9.93 -9.08
N THR A 9 56.60 -10.35 -9.99
CA THR A 9 57.02 -10.97 -11.25
C THR A 9 56.03 -10.57 -12.33
N ALA A 10 56.55 -9.86 -13.34
CA ALA A 10 55.93 -9.67 -14.64
C ALA A 10 56.54 -10.66 -15.61
N CYS A 11 55.76 -11.17 -16.57
CA CYS A 11 56.25 -11.72 -17.82
C CYS A 11 55.31 -11.31 -18.95
N ALA A 12 55.93 -10.84 -20.03
CA ALA A 12 55.31 -10.21 -21.18
C ALA A 12 55.08 -11.20 -22.34
N HIS A 13 54.09 -10.84 -23.15
CA HIS A 13 53.91 -11.04 -24.60
C HIS A 13 54.55 -12.24 -25.32
N HIS A 14 53.69 -13.00 -26.02
CA HIS A 14 53.91 -13.35 -27.42
C HIS A 14 52.61 -13.21 -28.23
N GLY A 15 52.71 -12.50 -29.35
CA GLY A 15 51.63 -12.29 -30.32
C GLY A 15 51.55 -13.43 -31.34
N GLY A 16 50.38 -13.53 -31.97
CA GLY A 16 50.12 -14.41 -33.10
C GLY A 16 48.76 -14.06 -33.72
N SER A 17 48.83 -13.41 -34.88
CA SER A 17 47.70 -12.94 -35.68
C SER A 17 47.25 -13.96 -36.74
N ALA A 18 45.96 -13.85 -37.11
CA ALA A 18 45.30 -14.28 -38.37
C ALA A 18 44.58 -15.65 -38.39
N PRO A 19 43.61 -15.87 -39.31
CA PRO A 19 42.44 -15.06 -39.72
C PRO A 19 41.11 -15.90 -39.66
N PRO A 20 39.92 -15.36 -40.00
CA PRO A 20 38.65 -16.07 -39.79
C PRO A 20 38.26 -16.94 -41.00
N PRO A 21 37.41 -17.98 -40.85
CA PRO A 21 36.76 -18.60 -42.00
C PRO A 21 35.44 -17.89 -42.33
N LYS A 22 35.28 -17.63 -43.63
CA LYS A 22 34.12 -17.05 -44.29
C LYS A 22 32.95 -18.03 -44.38
N LEU A 23 31.76 -17.43 -44.46
CA LEU A 23 30.46 -17.96 -44.89
C LEU A 23 30.51 -19.04 -45.98
N ALA A 24 29.66 -20.06 -45.81
CA ALA A 24 28.94 -20.70 -46.90
C ALA A 24 27.43 -20.48 -46.72
N SER A 25 26.85 -19.83 -47.70
CA SER A 25 25.42 -19.59 -47.89
C SER A 25 24.69 -20.80 -48.46
N ALA A 26 23.44 -21.05 -48.03
CA ALA A 26 22.38 -21.54 -48.92
C ALA A 26 20.96 -21.39 -48.32
N VAL A 27 20.19 -20.50 -48.94
CA VAL A 27 18.74 -20.60 -49.26
C VAL A 27 17.75 -20.66 -48.08
N SER A 28 17.18 -19.52 -47.68
CA SER A 28 16.01 -18.81 -48.26
C SER A 28 14.65 -19.43 -47.91
N ASN A 29 13.91 -18.73 -47.04
CA ASN A 29 12.58 -18.22 -47.39
C ASN A 29 12.36 -16.86 -46.69
N THR A 30 12.57 -15.84 -47.50
CA THR A 30 12.01 -14.47 -47.45
C THR A 30 10.49 -14.46 -47.29
N VAL A 31 9.75 -13.41 -46.92
CA VAL A 31 9.87 -11.99 -46.47
C VAL A 31 8.37 -11.59 -46.27
N ALA A 32 7.97 -10.85 -45.24
CA ALA A 32 7.81 -9.38 -45.24
C ALA A 32 7.33 -8.98 -43.82
N GLY A 33 7.86 -7.97 -43.13
CA GLY A 33 8.57 -6.79 -43.56
C GLY A 33 7.67 -5.58 -43.36
N TRP A 34 7.92 -4.78 -42.31
CA TRP A 34 7.69 -3.34 -42.38
C TRP A 34 8.57 -2.60 -41.36
N SER A 35 9.33 -1.65 -41.90
CA SER A 35 10.19 -0.68 -41.21
C SER A 35 9.56 0.70 -41.34
N GLY A 36 9.90 1.57 -40.39
CA GLY A 36 9.15 2.77 -40.03
C GLY A 36 9.19 3.96 -40.99
N GLY A 37 8.35 4.95 -40.66
CA GLY A 37 8.27 6.26 -41.29
C GLY A 37 7.20 7.10 -40.57
N SER A 38 7.65 8.19 -39.96
CA SER A 38 6.89 9.20 -39.21
C SER A 38 6.05 10.12 -40.10
N SER A 39 4.82 10.45 -39.69
CA SER A 39 4.21 11.79 -39.83
C SER A 39 2.90 11.89 -39.04
N GLU A 40 2.69 13.04 -38.41
CA GLU A 40 1.55 13.47 -37.61
C GLU A 40 0.20 13.43 -38.35
N GLY A 41 -0.90 13.30 -37.59
CA GLY A 41 -2.26 13.49 -38.09
C GLY A 41 -3.31 12.78 -37.23
N GLU A 42 -4.05 13.56 -36.47
CA GLU A 42 -5.09 13.15 -35.53
C GLU A 42 -6.23 12.30 -36.14
N ASN A 43 -6.90 11.58 -35.23
CA ASN A 43 -8.36 11.32 -35.17
C ASN A 43 -8.85 9.86 -35.39
N GLN A 44 -9.36 9.31 -34.29
CA GLN A 44 -10.48 8.34 -34.18
C GLN A 44 -10.42 6.97 -34.87
N ARG A 45 -10.00 5.94 -34.11
CA ARG A 45 -10.77 4.70 -33.81
C ARG A 45 -9.87 3.71 -33.05
N ALA A 46 -9.92 3.75 -31.73
CA ALA A 46 -9.27 2.71 -30.92
C ALA A 46 -10.13 1.44 -30.93
N SER A 47 -9.67 0.44 -31.68
CA SER A 47 -10.16 -0.93 -31.65
C SER A 47 -9.92 -1.53 -30.26
N LYS A 48 -11.02 -1.86 -29.60
CA LYS A 48 -11.07 -2.51 -28.29
C LYS A 48 -10.66 -3.97 -28.46
N LEU A 49 -9.38 -4.30 -28.30
CA LEU A 49 -8.95 -5.69 -28.11
C LEU A 49 -9.37 -6.08 -26.69
N ALA A 50 -10.52 -6.76 -26.60
CA ALA A 50 -11.02 -7.33 -25.37
C ALA A 50 -10.11 -8.48 -24.94
N LEU A 51 -9.46 -8.33 -23.78
CA LEU A 51 -8.91 -9.45 -23.04
C LEU A 51 -10.11 -10.28 -22.55
N GLU A 52 -10.40 -11.41 -23.22
CA GLU A 52 -11.45 -12.32 -22.77
C GLU A 52 -11.09 -12.87 -21.39
N SER A 53 -11.90 -12.50 -20.39
CA SER A 53 -11.88 -13.06 -19.05
C SER A 53 -12.16 -14.56 -19.13
N VAL A 54 -11.13 -15.39 -18.96
CA VAL A 54 -11.26 -16.84 -18.79
C VAL A 54 -11.65 -17.15 -17.33
N ILE A 55 -12.83 -16.70 -16.92
CA ILE A 55 -13.50 -17.20 -15.71
C ILE A 55 -14.90 -17.61 -16.16
N ARG A 56 -15.07 -18.90 -16.47
CA ARG A 56 -16.39 -19.48 -16.70
C ARG A 56 -17.04 -19.77 -15.35
N PRO A 57 -18.34 -19.48 -15.15
CA PRO A 57 -19.08 -20.04 -14.03
C PRO A 57 -19.08 -21.57 -14.17
N VAL A 58 -18.62 -22.28 -13.15
CA VAL A 58 -18.74 -23.74 -13.12
C VAL A 58 -20.18 -24.08 -12.76
N ASP A 59 -20.82 -24.88 -13.62
CA ASP A 59 -22.14 -25.45 -13.38
C ASP A 59 -22.17 -26.23 -12.05
N SER A 60 -23.20 -25.97 -11.24
CA SER A 60 -23.44 -26.67 -9.98
C SER A 60 -23.70 -28.16 -10.22
N LEU A 61 -22.92 -29.03 -9.58
CA LEU A 61 -23.18 -30.48 -9.55
C LEU A 61 -24.45 -30.81 -8.74
N PRO A 62 -25.16 -31.92 -9.06
CA PRO A 62 -26.52 -32.16 -8.57
C PRO A 62 -26.58 -32.61 -7.11
N ASP A 63 -27.50 -32.00 -6.35
CA ASP A 63 -27.86 -32.37 -4.99
C ASP A 63 -28.48 -33.78 -4.93
N THR A 64 -27.72 -34.79 -4.51
CA THR A 64 -28.29 -36.05 -4.03
C THR A 64 -28.60 -35.94 -2.54
N ALA A 65 -29.68 -35.26 -2.19
CA ALA A 65 -30.28 -35.32 -0.87
C ALA A 65 -31.79 -35.58 -0.98
N LYS A 66 -32.24 -36.71 -0.41
CA LYS A 66 -33.65 -37.09 -0.32
C LYS A 66 -34.45 -35.98 0.38
N LYS A 67 -35.50 -35.49 -0.29
CA LYS A 67 -36.46 -34.49 0.22
C LYS A 67 -37.08 -34.91 1.57
N PRO A 68 -37.10 -34.04 2.58
CA PRO A 68 -38.24 -33.90 3.47
C PRO A 68 -39.11 -32.72 3.04
N ALA A 69 -40.38 -32.77 3.43
CA ALA A 69 -41.48 -31.97 2.93
C ALA A 69 -41.26 -30.43 2.97
N ASN A 70 -41.67 -29.78 1.89
CA ASN A 70 -41.79 -28.33 1.73
C ASN A 70 -42.59 -27.69 2.88
N LYS A 71 -41.89 -26.99 3.76
CA LYS A 71 -42.33 -25.66 4.22
C LYS A 71 -41.36 -24.67 3.63
N GLY A 72 -41.81 -23.94 2.61
CA GLY A 72 -40.98 -22.97 1.90
C GLY A 72 -40.37 -21.98 2.89
N ILE A 73 -39.04 -22.01 3.00
CA ILE A 73 -38.29 -20.90 3.59
C ILE A 73 -38.40 -19.79 2.56
N SER A 74 -39.22 -18.77 2.82
CA SER A 74 -39.18 -17.52 2.09
C SER A 74 -37.76 -16.96 2.22
N VAL A 75 -36.95 -17.11 1.17
CA VAL A 75 -35.64 -16.47 1.10
C VAL A 75 -35.92 -14.99 0.83
N MET A 76 -36.15 -14.25 1.91
CA MET A 76 -36.22 -12.79 1.83
C MET A 76 -34.88 -12.28 1.29
N PRO A 77 -34.89 -11.32 0.33
CA PRO A 77 -33.67 -10.76 -0.21
C PRO A 77 -32.84 -10.16 0.93
N ARG A 78 -31.57 -10.55 1.01
CA ARG A 78 -30.64 -10.03 2.00
C ARG A 78 -30.47 -8.53 1.78
N THR A 79 -30.91 -7.73 2.74
CA THR A 79 -30.83 -6.25 2.71
C THR A 79 -29.39 -5.73 2.70
N GLU A 80 -28.45 -6.49 3.28
CA GLU A 80 -27.03 -6.10 3.37
C GLU A 80 -26.20 -6.91 2.39
N THR A 81 -25.35 -6.23 1.61
CA THR A 81 -24.49 -6.87 0.60
C THR A 81 -23.04 -7.03 1.05
N LYS A 82 -22.63 -6.37 2.13
CA LYS A 82 -21.26 -6.36 2.64
C LYS A 82 -21.19 -6.90 4.07
N HIS A 83 -20.15 -7.65 4.35
CA HIS A 83 -19.87 -8.05 5.73
C HIS A 83 -19.27 -6.85 6.48
N PRO A 84 -19.57 -6.66 7.79
CA PRO A 84 -19.11 -5.50 8.53
C PRO A 84 -17.60 -5.50 8.84
N LEU A 85 -16.90 -6.61 8.56
CA LEU A 85 -15.42 -6.70 8.58
C LEU A 85 -14.76 -6.52 7.21
N ASP A 86 -15.54 -6.38 6.13
CA ASP A 86 -14.94 -6.07 4.83
C ASP A 86 -14.27 -4.68 4.92
N PRO A 87 -13.14 -4.41 4.24
CA PRO A 87 -12.55 -3.06 4.16
C PRO A 87 -13.55 -2.00 3.69
N LEU A 88 -13.30 -0.74 4.06
CA LEU A 88 -14.10 0.38 3.55
C LEU A 88 -13.93 0.50 2.03
N SER A 89 -15.03 0.67 1.32
CA SER A 89 -14.98 1.00 -0.11
C SER A 89 -14.54 2.45 -0.33
N ALA A 90 -14.08 2.77 -1.55
CA ALA A 90 -13.72 4.13 -1.93
C ALA A 90 -14.86 5.13 -1.67
N ALA A 91 -16.11 4.75 -1.96
CA ALA A 91 -17.28 5.58 -1.70
C ALA A 91 -17.50 5.85 -0.20
N GLU A 92 -17.33 4.82 0.65
CA GLU A 92 -17.43 4.98 2.11
C GLU A 92 -16.33 5.90 2.65
N ILE A 93 -15.10 5.80 2.14
CA ILE A 93 -13.99 6.68 2.50
C ILE A 93 -14.31 8.13 2.09
N SER A 94 -14.74 8.37 0.84
CA SER A 94 -15.11 9.71 0.38
C SER A 94 -16.20 10.35 1.23
N VAL A 95 -17.20 9.56 1.63
CA VAL A 95 -18.31 10.02 2.48
C VAL A 95 -17.84 10.33 3.88
N ALA A 96 -17.00 9.48 4.47
CA ALA A 96 -16.42 9.70 5.79
C ALA A 96 -15.61 11.01 5.84
N VAL A 97 -14.72 11.20 4.86
CA VAL A 97 -13.89 12.41 4.72
C VAL A 97 -14.76 13.65 4.52
N ALA A 98 -15.72 13.61 3.59
CA ALA A 98 -16.62 14.73 3.32
C ALA A 98 -17.46 15.09 4.56
N THR A 99 -17.91 14.09 5.32
CA THR A 99 -18.69 14.29 6.54
C THR A 99 -17.88 14.99 7.63
N VAL A 100 -16.64 14.56 7.87
CA VAL A 100 -15.75 15.20 8.85
C VAL A 100 -15.37 16.61 8.40
N ARG A 101 -15.01 16.78 7.13
CA ARG A 101 -14.68 18.11 6.59
C ARG A 101 -15.87 19.06 6.69
N ALA A 102 -17.09 18.63 6.39
CA ALA A 102 -18.29 19.46 6.55
C ALA A 102 -18.58 19.84 8.01
N ALA A 103 -18.19 19.00 8.97
CA ALA A 103 -18.36 19.27 10.40
C ALA A 103 -17.35 20.28 10.98
N GLY A 104 -16.31 20.66 10.23
CA GLY A 104 -15.38 21.71 10.65
C GLY A 104 -16.08 23.06 10.85
N ALA A 105 -15.70 23.79 11.89
CA ALA A 105 -16.41 24.99 12.35
C ALA A 105 -16.43 26.14 11.32
N ASN A 106 -15.34 26.34 10.59
CA ASN A 106 -15.18 27.38 9.58
C ASN A 106 -14.29 26.88 8.41
N PRO A 107 -14.24 27.57 7.26
CA PRO A 107 -13.44 27.15 6.12
C PRO A 107 -11.95 26.91 6.43
N GLU A 108 -11.33 27.78 7.22
CA GLU A 108 -9.91 27.68 7.59
C GLU A 108 -9.59 26.37 8.31
N VAL A 109 -10.45 25.96 9.25
CA VAL A 109 -10.32 24.67 9.96
C VAL A 109 -10.51 23.49 9.01
N ARG A 110 -11.37 23.62 7.99
CA ARG A 110 -11.64 22.55 7.01
C ARG A 110 -10.48 22.36 6.04
N ASP A 111 -9.88 23.46 5.59
CA ASP A 111 -8.78 23.47 4.63
C ASP A 111 -7.43 23.10 5.27
N SER A 112 -7.37 23.13 6.61
CA SER A 112 -6.22 22.69 7.41
C SER A 112 -6.27 21.21 7.83
N MET A 113 -7.35 20.48 7.54
CA MET A 113 -7.47 19.05 7.86
C MET A 113 -6.67 18.16 6.89
N ARG A 114 -5.69 17.46 7.43
CA ARG A 114 -5.03 16.30 6.81
C ARG A 114 -5.62 15.00 7.37
N PHE A 115 -6.08 14.11 6.49
CA PHE A 115 -6.69 12.83 6.85
C PHE A 115 -5.63 11.74 6.84
N ILE A 116 -4.99 11.51 7.97
CA ILE A 116 -3.83 10.61 8.09
C ILE A 116 -4.25 9.13 8.02
N GLU A 117 -5.42 8.81 8.56
CA GLU A 117 -5.97 7.45 8.54
C GLU A 117 -7.47 7.51 8.33
N VAL A 118 -8.01 6.63 7.47
CA VAL A 118 -9.43 6.33 7.36
C VAL A 118 -9.60 4.82 7.33
N ALA A 119 -10.16 4.25 8.40
CA ALA A 119 -10.28 2.80 8.57
C ALA A 119 -11.68 2.42 9.08
N SER A 120 -12.09 1.17 8.87
CA SER A 120 -13.34 0.68 9.45
C SER A 120 -13.20 0.55 10.97
N VAL A 121 -14.23 0.94 11.71
CA VAL A 121 -14.34 0.55 13.13
C VAL A 121 -14.74 -0.92 13.16
N GLU A 122 -13.95 -1.74 13.86
CA GLU A 122 -14.30 -3.15 14.04
C GLU A 122 -15.61 -3.26 14.85
N PRO A 123 -16.61 -4.02 14.36
CA PRO A 123 -17.84 -4.24 15.08
C PRO A 123 -17.62 -5.04 16.35
N GLU A 124 -18.56 -4.93 17.29
CA GLU A 124 -18.56 -5.81 18.46
C GLU A 124 -18.63 -7.29 18.04
N LYS A 125 -17.99 -8.17 18.83
CA LYS A 125 -17.89 -9.61 18.55
C LYS A 125 -19.24 -10.28 18.27
N HIS A 126 -20.29 -9.85 18.97
CA HIS A 126 -21.62 -10.38 18.77
C HIS A 126 -22.20 -9.99 17.39
N VAL A 127 -21.92 -8.78 16.89
CA VAL A 127 -22.31 -8.32 15.55
C VAL A 127 -21.60 -9.12 14.47
N VAL A 128 -20.30 -9.37 14.66
CA VAL A 128 -19.52 -10.24 13.75
C VAL A 128 -20.12 -11.64 13.69
N ALA A 129 -20.46 -12.23 14.83
CA ALA A 129 -21.09 -13.54 14.88
C ALA A 129 -22.44 -13.56 14.14
N LEU A 130 -23.29 -12.54 14.34
CA LEU A 130 -24.56 -12.39 13.63
C LEU A 130 -24.35 -12.25 12.12
N ALA A 131 -23.35 -11.49 11.69
CA ALA A 131 -23.02 -11.31 10.28
C ALA A 131 -22.47 -12.59 9.64
N ASP A 132 -21.60 -13.34 10.32
CA ASP A 132 -21.12 -14.65 9.84
C ASP A 132 -22.30 -15.63 9.65
N ALA A 133 -23.26 -15.66 10.58
CA ALA A 133 -24.49 -16.46 10.45
C ALA A 133 -25.38 -15.98 9.30
N TYR A 134 -25.48 -14.67 9.09
CA TYR A 134 -26.28 -14.05 8.05
C TYR A 134 -25.76 -14.38 6.65
N PHE A 135 -24.45 -14.20 6.42
CA PHE A 135 -23.86 -14.33 5.09
C PHE A 135 -23.66 -15.78 4.66
N PHE A 136 -23.51 -16.72 5.60
CA PHE A 136 -23.08 -18.07 5.28
C PHE A 136 -23.80 -19.16 6.12
N PRO A 137 -25.07 -19.46 5.84
CA PRO A 137 -25.75 -20.61 6.43
C PRO A 137 -25.05 -21.92 6.01
N PRO A 138 -25.01 -22.96 6.87
CA PRO A 138 -25.73 -23.11 8.14
C PRO A 138 -24.94 -22.62 9.38
N PHE A 139 -24.01 -21.67 9.25
CA PHE A 139 -23.22 -21.20 10.39
C PHE A 139 -24.12 -20.73 11.54
N GLN A 140 -24.01 -21.41 12.68
CA GLN A 140 -24.66 -21.04 13.93
C GLN A 140 -23.58 -20.81 14.99
N PRO A 141 -23.01 -19.59 15.09
CA PRO A 141 -22.11 -19.24 16.16
C PRO A 141 -22.78 -19.50 17.53
N SER A 142 -22.03 -20.04 18.48
CA SER A 142 -22.47 -20.17 19.88
C SER A 142 -22.79 -18.82 20.54
N LEU A 143 -22.33 -17.73 19.93
CA LEU A 143 -22.52 -16.34 20.36
C LEU A 143 -23.86 -15.73 19.88
N LEU A 144 -24.69 -16.47 19.13
CA LEU A 144 -26.01 -15.96 18.77
C LEU A 144 -26.91 -15.87 20.02
N PRO A 145 -27.54 -14.71 20.28
CA PRO A 145 -28.55 -14.60 21.33
C PRO A 145 -29.67 -15.61 21.08
N ARG A 146 -30.04 -16.39 22.10
CA ARG A 146 -31.14 -17.36 22.01
C ARG A 146 -32.35 -16.85 22.78
N ASN A 147 -33.51 -16.89 22.15
CA ASN A 147 -34.79 -16.75 22.85
C ASN A 147 -35.48 -18.14 22.93
N LYS A 148 -36.67 -18.19 23.55
CA LYS A 148 -37.46 -19.44 23.67
C LYS A 148 -37.83 -20.08 22.32
N ALA A 149 -37.66 -19.38 21.20
CA ALA A 149 -37.95 -19.83 19.83
C ALA A 149 -36.69 -20.13 18.98
N GLY A 150 -35.47 -19.95 19.52
CA GLY A 150 -34.21 -20.25 18.83
C GLY A 150 -33.22 -19.07 18.74
N PRO A 151 -32.19 -19.17 17.90
CA PRO A 151 -31.24 -18.08 17.66
C PRO A 151 -31.92 -16.88 17.02
N VAL A 152 -31.74 -15.69 17.57
CA VAL A 152 -32.25 -14.43 17.01
C VAL A 152 -31.22 -13.90 16.01
N ILE A 153 -31.52 -14.02 14.72
CA ILE A 153 -30.74 -13.39 13.65
C ILE A 153 -31.46 -12.08 13.28
N PRO A 154 -30.87 -10.90 13.50
CA PRO A 154 -31.46 -9.64 13.09
C PRO A 154 -31.70 -9.62 11.59
N MET A 155 -32.82 -9.03 11.17
CA MET A 155 -33.07 -8.79 9.74
C MET A 155 -32.15 -7.71 9.14
N LYS A 156 -31.47 -6.94 10.01
CA LYS A 156 -30.57 -5.84 9.63
C LYS A 156 -29.37 -5.79 10.56
N LEU A 157 -28.17 -5.64 10.00
CA LEU A 157 -26.94 -5.43 10.75
C LEU A 157 -26.81 -3.94 11.15
N PRO A 158 -26.09 -3.61 12.24
CA PRO A 158 -25.79 -2.23 12.57
C PRO A 158 -25.07 -1.52 11.43
N PRO A 159 -25.26 -0.20 11.26
CA PRO A 159 -24.51 0.57 10.28
C PRO A 159 -23.00 0.44 10.49
N ARG A 160 -22.25 0.39 9.38
CA ARG A 160 -20.80 0.42 9.42
C ARG A 160 -20.32 1.77 9.93
N ARG A 161 -19.16 1.79 10.57
CA ARG A 161 -18.54 3.02 11.07
C ARG A 161 -17.12 3.15 10.53
N ALA A 162 -16.73 4.37 10.20
CA ALA A 162 -15.36 4.72 9.85
C ALA A 162 -14.72 5.49 11.01
N ARG A 163 -13.48 5.13 11.35
CA ARG A 163 -12.60 5.88 12.24
C ARG A 163 -11.64 6.69 11.37
N LEU A 164 -11.52 7.97 11.68
CA LEU A 164 -10.60 8.88 10.99
C LEU A 164 -9.62 9.49 11.99
N VAL A 165 -8.33 9.45 11.67
CA VAL A 165 -7.30 10.24 12.36
C VAL A 165 -7.04 11.48 11.53
N VAL A 166 -7.30 12.65 12.10
CA VAL A 166 -7.22 13.93 11.41
C VAL A 166 -6.21 14.81 12.13
N TYR A 167 -5.22 15.30 11.38
CA TYR A 167 -4.29 16.32 11.82
C TYR A 167 -4.75 17.69 11.32
N ASN A 168 -4.76 18.70 12.19
CA ASN A 168 -5.01 20.07 11.80
C ASN A 168 -3.70 20.86 11.77
N LYS A 169 -3.26 21.28 10.57
CA LYS A 169 -1.98 22.01 10.42
C LYS A 169 -1.98 23.39 11.08
N THR A 170 -3.14 24.01 11.27
CA THR A 170 -3.21 25.35 11.86
C THR A 170 -3.14 25.28 13.38
N SER A 171 -3.89 24.38 14.01
CA SER A 171 -3.90 24.24 15.48
C SER A 171 -2.83 23.28 16.03
N ASN A 172 -2.15 22.53 15.16
CA ASN A 172 -1.28 21.40 15.52
C ASN A 172 -2.01 20.25 16.26
N GLU A 173 -3.34 20.22 16.20
CA GLU A 173 -4.11 19.22 16.94
C GLU A 173 -4.31 17.94 16.14
N THR A 174 -4.28 16.83 16.88
CA THR A 174 -4.69 15.52 16.38
C THR A 174 -6.06 15.18 16.93
N SER A 175 -6.97 14.76 16.06
CA SER A 175 -8.32 14.36 16.46
C SER A 175 -8.70 13.01 15.88
N VAL A 176 -9.53 12.27 16.63
CA VAL A 176 -10.13 11.01 16.21
C VAL A 176 -11.63 11.21 16.04
N TRP A 177 -12.11 10.89 14.84
CA TRP A 177 -13.51 11.00 14.47
C TRP A 177 -14.11 9.63 14.21
N ILE A 178 -15.35 9.43 14.64
CA ILE A 178 -16.14 8.26 14.28
C ILE A 178 -17.33 8.73 13.45
N VAL A 179 -17.42 8.23 12.22
CA VAL A 179 -18.52 8.50 11.29
C VAL A 179 -19.32 7.23 11.09
N GLU A 180 -20.62 7.30 11.35
CA GLU A 180 -21.56 6.26 10.95
C GLU A 180 -21.92 6.40 9.48
N LEU A 181 -21.82 5.29 8.74
CA LEU A 181 -22.03 5.22 7.31
C LEU A 181 -23.40 4.57 7.03
N SER A 182 -24.25 5.29 6.32
CA SER A 182 -25.56 4.79 5.90
C SER A 182 -25.57 4.58 4.38
N GLU A 183 -25.83 3.35 3.94
CA GLU A 183 -26.08 3.05 2.53
C GLU A 183 -27.50 3.49 2.15
N VAL A 184 -27.60 4.44 1.20
CA VAL A 184 -28.88 4.88 0.65
C VAL A 184 -29.18 4.04 -0.60
N HIS A 185 -29.98 2.98 -0.41
CA HIS A 185 -30.40 2.04 -1.46
C HIS A 185 -31.47 2.60 -2.45
N ALA A 186 -31.48 3.92 -2.72
CA ALA A 186 -32.45 4.50 -3.63
C ALA A 186 -32.02 4.32 -5.09
N VAL A 187 -32.36 3.16 -5.66
CA VAL A 187 -32.17 2.78 -7.09
C VAL A 187 -32.83 3.76 -8.07
N THR A 188 -33.70 4.67 -7.61
CA THR A 188 -34.47 5.58 -8.48
C THR A 188 -34.05 7.05 -8.43
N ARG A 189 -33.12 7.46 -7.54
CA ARG A 189 -32.62 8.85 -7.50
C ARG A 189 -31.19 8.91 -6.94
N GLY A 190 -30.20 8.48 -7.73
CA GLY A 190 -28.77 8.78 -7.49
C GLY A 190 -28.32 8.75 -6.03
N GLY A 191 -28.65 7.68 -5.29
CA GLY A 191 -28.53 7.65 -3.83
C GLY A 191 -27.14 8.00 -3.33
N HIS A 192 -26.99 9.18 -2.71
CA HIS A 192 -25.75 9.56 -2.05
C HIS A 192 -25.59 8.74 -0.78
N HIS A 193 -24.47 8.02 -0.63
CA HIS A 193 -24.01 7.56 0.67
C HIS A 193 -23.98 8.76 1.64
N ARG A 194 -24.46 8.57 2.87
CA ARG A 194 -24.49 9.61 3.89
C ARG A 194 -23.67 9.20 5.10
N GLY A 195 -22.93 10.15 5.64
CA GLY A 195 -22.22 10.00 6.90
C GLY A 195 -22.91 10.81 8.00
N LYS A 196 -22.80 10.34 9.23
CA LYS A 196 -23.15 11.09 10.44
C LYS A 196 -22.00 11.03 11.42
N VAL A 197 -21.52 12.17 11.89
CA VAL A 197 -20.54 12.21 12.98
C VAL A 197 -21.20 11.65 14.24
N VAL A 198 -20.60 10.58 14.78
CA VAL A 198 -21.01 9.95 16.04
C VAL A 198 -20.20 10.53 17.19
N SER A 199 -18.90 10.72 16.99
CA SER A 199 -18.01 11.33 17.98
C SER A 199 -16.84 12.04 17.30
N SER A 200 -16.30 13.04 17.99
CA SER A 200 -15.08 13.74 17.66
C SER A 200 -14.33 14.03 18.95
N GLN A 201 -13.04 13.70 19.00
CA GLN A 201 -12.22 13.89 20.18
C GLN A 201 -10.81 14.35 19.77
N VAL A 202 -10.34 15.47 20.33
CA VAL A 202 -8.93 15.85 20.28
C VAL A 202 -8.14 14.93 21.20
N ILE A 203 -7.03 14.39 20.70
CA ILE A 203 -6.12 13.53 21.45
C ILE A 203 -4.93 14.40 21.85
N PRO A 204 -4.73 14.71 23.14
CA PRO A 204 -3.61 15.53 23.59
C PRO A 204 -2.29 14.74 23.47
N ASP A 205 -1.18 15.48 23.43
CA ASP A 205 0.18 14.95 23.55
C ASP A 205 0.53 13.85 22.53
N VAL A 206 0.00 13.94 21.31
CA VAL A 206 0.31 13.02 20.20
C VAL A 206 0.47 13.76 18.87
N GLN A 207 1.25 13.15 17.98
CA GLN A 207 1.35 13.49 16.56
C GLN A 207 1.05 12.23 15.73
N PRO A 208 0.23 12.32 14.67
CA PRO A 208 -0.01 11.19 13.79
C PRO A 208 1.16 11.07 12.79
N PRO A 209 1.26 9.93 12.07
CA PRO A 209 2.26 9.74 11.03
C PRO A 209 2.34 10.92 10.05
N MET A 210 3.53 11.17 9.51
CA MET A 210 3.70 12.12 8.41
C MET A 210 3.02 11.56 7.15
N ASP A 211 2.25 12.39 6.46
CA ASP A 211 1.63 11.99 5.19
C ASP A 211 2.56 12.25 3.99
N ALA A 212 2.22 11.69 2.83
CA ALA A 212 3.07 11.82 1.63
C ALA A 212 3.26 13.27 1.15
N ALA A 213 2.28 14.16 1.41
CA ALA A 213 2.41 15.56 1.04
C ALA A 213 3.38 16.28 1.99
N GLU A 214 3.38 15.94 3.27
CA GLU A 214 4.37 16.44 4.23
C GLU A 214 5.79 15.96 3.89
N TYR A 215 5.95 14.74 3.37
CA TYR A 215 7.25 14.28 2.85
C TYR A 215 7.75 15.20 1.73
N ALA A 216 6.92 15.47 0.73
CA ALA A 216 7.27 16.31 -0.40
C ALA A 216 7.51 17.78 -0.02
N GLU A 217 6.67 18.33 0.87
CA GLU A 217 6.82 19.70 1.40
C GLU A 217 8.11 19.87 2.20
N CYS A 218 8.46 18.88 3.03
CA CYS A 218 9.73 18.89 3.77
C CYS A 218 10.95 18.82 2.86
N GLU A 219 10.89 17.98 1.82
CA GLU A 219 11.95 17.92 0.82
C GLU A 219 12.15 19.27 0.13
N ALA A 220 11.06 19.90 -0.32
CA ALA A 220 11.12 21.19 -0.99
C ALA A 220 11.73 22.28 -0.11
N ILE A 221 11.27 22.43 1.14
CA ILE A 221 11.75 23.52 2.02
C ILE A 221 13.22 23.33 2.43
N VAL A 222 13.70 22.09 2.53
CA VAL A 222 15.12 21.83 2.79
C VAL A 222 15.95 22.15 1.55
N LYS A 223 15.51 21.71 0.36
CA LYS A 223 16.20 21.98 -0.92
C LYS A 223 16.26 23.47 -1.26
N ASP A 224 15.29 24.25 -0.83
CA ASP A 224 15.24 25.71 -1.02
C ASP A 224 16.01 26.50 0.06
N PHE A 225 16.50 25.83 1.12
CA PHE A 225 17.13 26.51 2.24
C PHE A 225 18.58 26.95 1.90
N PRO A 226 18.90 28.26 1.84
CA PRO A 226 20.19 28.72 1.32
C PRO A 226 21.44 28.14 2.03
N PRO A 227 21.48 28.04 3.38
CA PRO A 227 22.60 27.38 4.06
C PRO A 227 22.80 25.91 3.67
N PHE A 228 21.71 25.18 3.38
CA PHE A 228 21.79 23.81 2.90
C PHE A 228 22.34 23.74 1.47
N ILE A 229 21.85 24.60 0.58
CA ILE A 229 22.36 24.71 -0.79
C ILE A 229 23.88 24.96 -0.79
N GLU A 230 24.37 25.88 0.05
CA GLU A 230 25.82 26.14 0.15
C GLU A 230 26.60 24.94 0.71
N ALA A 231 26.03 24.19 1.67
CA ALA A 231 26.63 22.95 2.16
C ALA A 231 26.70 21.86 1.09
N MET A 232 25.71 21.78 0.21
CA MET A 232 25.69 20.86 -0.94
C MET A 232 26.68 21.27 -2.03
N LYS A 233 26.78 22.57 -2.36
CA LYS A 233 27.79 23.10 -3.28
C LYS A 233 29.21 22.80 -2.83
N ARG A 234 29.51 22.94 -1.53
CA ARG A 234 30.84 22.56 -0.97
C ARG A 234 31.17 21.08 -1.19
N ARG A 235 30.16 20.23 -1.34
CA ARG A 235 30.27 18.79 -1.63
C ARG A 235 30.23 18.48 -3.13
N GLY A 236 30.26 19.49 -3.99
CA GLY A 236 30.22 19.35 -5.44
C GLY A 236 28.84 19.05 -6.01
N ILE A 237 27.77 19.30 -5.26
CA ILE A 237 26.39 19.12 -5.70
C ILE A 237 25.78 20.48 -5.94
N GLU A 238 25.67 20.85 -7.22
CA GLU A 238 25.03 22.11 -7.66
C GLU A 238 23.60 21.90 -8.13
N ASP A 239 23.29 20.71 -8.66
CA ASP A 239 21.94 20.32 -9.06
C ASP A 239 21.18 19.74 -7.85
N MET A 240 20.18 20.49 -7.38
CA MET A 240 19.36 20.07 -6.26
C MET A 240 18.37 18.96 -6.63
N ASP A 241 18.12 18.68 -7.90
CA ASP A 241 17.28 17.55 -8.32
C ASP A 241 17.95 16.19 -8.11
N LEU A 242 19.27 16.19 -7.92
CA LEU A 242 20.01 15.01 -7.48
C LEU A 242 19.78 14.69 -6.00
N VAL A 243 19.37 15.67 -5.19
CA VAL A 243 19.30 15.52 -3.74
C VAL A 243 17.94 14.98 -3.33
N MET A 244 17.96 13.90 -2.56
CA MET A 244 16.82 13.32 -1.91
C MET A 244 16.85 13.69 -0.42
N VAL A 245 15.74 14.21 0.07
CA VAL A 245 15.55 14.55 1.49
C VAL A 245 14.50 13.61 2.03
N ASP A 246 14.87 12.78 3.01
CA ASP A 246 14.00 11.77 3.61
C ASP A 246 13.64 12.18 5.05
N PRO A 247 12.43 12.72 5.30
CA PRO A 247 12.04 13.21 6.62
C PRO A 247 11.86 12.07 7.62
N TRP A 248 12.72 12.02 8.65
CA TRP A 248 12.61 11.02 9.71
C TRP A 248 11.97 11.60 10.97
N CYS A 249 11.27 10.75 11.72
CA CYS A 249 10.66 11.13 12.99
C CYS A 249 11.73 11.50 14.02
N VAL A 250 11.44 12.50 14.86
CA VAL A 250 12.41 13.00 15.85
C VAL A 250 12.46 12.19 17.15
N GLY A 251 11.49 11.29 17.37
CA GLY A 251 11.31 10.60 18.65
C GLY A 251 10.83 11.55 19.76
N TYR A 252 11.02 11.15 21.02
CA TYR A 252 10.84 12.04 22.18
C TYR A 252 12.03 11.85 23.10
N HIS A 253 12.93 12.84 23.12
CA HIS A 253 14.14 12.82 23.96
C HIS A 253 14.05 13.83 25.10
N SER A 254 13.32 14.93 24.90
CA SER A 254 13.09 15.98 25.88
C SER A 254 11.85 16.80 25.48
N GLU A 255 11.44 17.75 26.34
CA GLU A 255 10.35 18.69 26.03
C GLU A 255 10.58 19.52 24.76
N ALA A 256 11.83 19.68 24.30
CA ALA A 256 12.13 20.34 23.04
C ALA A 256 11.54 19.60 21.81
N ASP A 257 11.35 18.28 21.95
CA ASP A 257 10.86 17.37 20.91
C ASP A 257 9.40 16.93 21.20
N ALA A 258 8.73 17.61 22.14
CA ALA A 258 7.39 17.25 22.57
C ALA A 258 6.36 17.33 21.41
N PRO A 259 5.28 16.53 21.46
CA PRO A 259 4.20 16.55 20.46
C PRO A 259 3.48 17.91 20.29
N SER A 260 3.73 18.88 21.17
CA SER A 260 3.32 20.28 20.97
C SER A 260 3.95 20.92 19.74
N ARG A 261 4.97 20.28 19.14
CA ARG A 261 5.62 20.65 17.88
C ARG A 261 5.55 19.47 16.92
N ARG A 262 5.36 19.76 15.62
CA ARG A 262 5.43 18.74 14.57
C ARG A 262 6.78 18.81 13.89
N LEU A 263 7.69 17.91 14.26
CA LEU A 263 9.09 17.99 13.85
C LEU A 263 9.52 16.81 12.97
N ALA A 264 10.46 17.07 12.07
CA ALA A 264 11.21 16.06 11.33
C ALA A 264 12.72 16.34 11.41
N LYS A 265 13.53 15.27 11.39
CA LYS A 265 15.00 15.31 11.27
C LYS A 265 15.40 14.61 9.96
N PRO A 266 15.33 15.30 8.81
CA PRO A 266 15.56 14.65 7.53
C PRO A 266 16.97 14.10 7.36
N LEU A 267 17.08 12.95 6.69
CA LEU A 267 18.31 12.38 6.20
C LEU A 267 18.49 12.72 4.73
N ILE A 268 19.72 12.93 4.31
CA ILE A 268 20.03 13.46 2.98
C ILE A 268 20.82 12.43 2.18
N TYR A 269 20.39 12.21 0.95
CA TYR A 269 21.03 11.30 0.00
C TYR A 269 21.18 11.98 -1.36
N CYS A 270 22.06 11.46 -2.21
CA CYS A 270 22.25 12.02 -3.56
C CYS A 270 22.27 10.95 -4.64
N ARG A 271 21.54 11.20 -5.71
CA ARG A 271 21.69 10.55 -7.00
C ARG A 271 22.90 11.09 -7.74
N THR A 272 23.33 10.39 -8.79
CA THR A 272 24.38 10.83 -9.72
C THR A 272 23.80 11.38 -11.00
N ASP A 273 22.56 11.02 -11.34
CA ASP A 273 21.84 11.47 -12.53
C ASP A 273 20.37 11.77 -12.21
N SER A 274 19.93 13.00 -12.50
CA SER A 274 18.57 13.46 -12.24
C SER A 274 17.55 12.80 -13.18
N ASP A 275 17.98 12.46 -14.40
CA ASP A 275 17.17 11.82 -15.45
C ASP A 275 17.04 10.30 -15.27
N SER A 276 17.71 9.72 -14.26
CA SER A 276 17.63 8.31 -13.92
C SER A 276 16.75 8.08 -12.68
N PRO A 277 15.42 7.88 -12.84
CA PRO A 277 14.52 7.69 -11.70
C PRO A 277 14.73 6.34 -10.98
N MET A 278 15.44 5.40 -11.60
CA MET A 278 15.72 4.08 -11.03
C MET A 278 17.04 4.02 -10.25
N GLU A 279 17.77 5.13 -10.16
CA GLU A 279 19.03 5.18 -9.44
C GLU A 279 18.82 5.07 -7.92
N ASN A 280 19.67 4.28 -7.27
CA ASN A 280 19.67 4.09 -5.83
C ASN A 280 20.42 5.25 -5.12
N GLY A 281 19.72 6.36 -4.87
CA GLY A 281 20.30 7.49 -4.12
C GLY A 281 20.75 7.12 -2.70
N TYR A 282 20.12 6.13 -2.06
CA TYR A 282 20.52 5.63 -0.73
C TYR A 282 21.94 5.06 -0.68
N ALA A 283 22.53 4.73 -1.84
CA ALA A 283 23.93 4.33 -1.95
C ALA A 283 24.94 5.45 -1.64
N ARG A 284 24.48 6.71 -1.61
CA ARG A 284 25.31 7.91 -1.45
C ARG A 284 24.69 8.87 -0.41
N PRO A 285 24.70 8.50 0.89
CA PRO A 285 24.31 9.41 1.96
C PRO A 285 25.21 10.63 2.01
N VAL A 286 24.62 11.77 2.36
CA VAL A 286 25.32 13.01 2.65
C VAL A 286 25.51 13.12 4.15
N GLU A 287 26.72 12.80 4.60
CA GLU A 287 27.04 12.83 6.03
C GLU A 287 27.44 14.22 6.54
N GLY A 288 27.27 14.39 7.85
CA GLY A 288 27.72 15.58 8.59
C GLY A 288 26.81 16.80 8.48
N ILE A 289 25.66 16.68 7.82
CA ILE A 289 24.59 17.67 7.84
C ILE A 289 23.55 17.27 8.88
N TYR A 290 23.10 18.24 9.67
CA TYR A 290 21.95 18.13 10.56
C TYR A 290 20.93 19.19 10.19
N VAL A 291 19.67 18.76 10.05
CA VAL A 291 18.53 19.62 9.75
C VAL A 291 17.40 19.26 10.70
N LEU A 292 16.78 20.28 11.30
CA LEU A 292 15.52 20.15 12.02
C LEU A 292 14.47 21.00 11.33
N VAL A 293 13.34 20.38 11.00
CA VAL A 293 12.23 21.02 10.30
C VAL A 293 11.03 21.08 11.21
N ASP A 294 10.42 22.27 11.31
CA ASP A 294 9.05 22.41 11.78
C ASP A 294 8.10 22.14 10.60
N MET A 295 7.46 20.98 10.64
CA MET A 295 6.55 20.48 9.60
C MET A 295 5.17 21.12 9.69
N GLN A 296 4.82 21.78 10.80
CA GLN A 296 3.57 22.52 10.89
C GLN A 296 3.66 23.81 10.07
N ASN A 297 4.76 24.55 10.26
CA ASN A 297 5.01 25.83 9.62
C ASN A 297 5.80 25.70 8.29
N MET A 298 6.30 24.50 7.98
CA MET A 298 7.15 24.19 6.83
C MET A 298 8.37 25.10 6.75
N VAL A 299 9.15 25.13 7.84
CA VAL A 299 10.38 25.92 7.93
C VAL A 299 11.53 25.12 8.55
N VAL A 300 12.73 25.33 8.04
CA VAL A 300 13.96 24.85 8.67
C VAL A 300 14.22 25.71 9.91
N ILE A 301 14.30 25.08 11.08
CA ILE A 301 14.47 25.77 12.37
C ILE A 301 15.85 25.57 12.98
N GLU A 302 16.54 24.49 12.62
CA GLU A 302 17.94 24.28 12.97
C GLU A 302 18.67 23.71 11.75
N PHE A 303 19.89 24.18 11.53
CA PHE A 303 20.75 23.69 10.48
C PHE A 303 22.21 23.75 10.93
N GLU A 304 22.92 22.65 10.80
CA GLU A 304 24.34 22.56 11.09
C GLU A 304 25.05 21.70 10.03
N ASP A 305 26.04 22.28 9.35
CA ASP A 305 27.03 21.51 8.59
C ASP A 305 28.22 21.20 9.51
N ARG A 306 28.09 20.13 10.28
CA ARG A 306 28.98 19.75 11.39
C ARG A 306 30.33 19.25 10.91
N LYS A 307 30.33 18.46 9.83
CA LYS A 307 31.53 17.78 9.33
C LYS A 307 31.44 17.62 7.83
N PHE A 308 32.49 18.03 7.13
CA PHE A 308 32.66 17.67 5.74
C PHE A 308 33.05 16.19 5.64
N VAL A 309 32.18 15.39 5.04
CA VAL A 309 32.44 13.99 4.68
C VAL A 309 32.21 13.87 3.17
N PRO A 310 33.21 13.40 2.40
CA PRO A 310 33.02 13.17 0.96
C PRO A 310 31.87 12.20 0.70
N LEU A 311 31.06 12.46 -0.32
CA LEU A 311 30.04 11.51 -0.75
C LEU A 311 30.71 10.20 -1.20
N PRO A 312 30.08 9.04 -0.96
CA PRO A 312 30.47 7.82 -1.64
C PRO A 312 30.53 8.05 -3.16
N PRO A 313 31.59 7.53 -3.84
CA PRO A 313 31.75 7.72 -5.27
C PRO A 313 30.58 7.08 -6.04
N PRO A 314 30.25 7.59 -7.24
CA PRO A 314 29.34 6.92 -8.16
C PRO A 314 29.74 5.45 -8.38
N ASP A 315 28.79 4.55 -8.20
CA ASP A 315 28.97 3.12 -8.43
C ASP A 315 27.68 2.52 -9.01
N PRO A 316 27.60 2.36 -10.34
CA PRO A 316 26.42 1.81 -11.01
C PRO A 316 26.02 0.42 -10.49
N LEU A 317 26.97 -0.36 -9.95
CA LEU A 317 26.70 -1.69 -9.42
C LEU A 317 25.88 -1.66 -8.11
N ARG A 318 25.69 -0.49 -7.51
CA ARG A 318 24.80 -0.28 -6.35
C ARG A 318 23.33 -0.06 -6.76
N ASN A 319 23.05 0.03 -8.06
CA ASN A 319 21.68 0.00 -8.56
C ASN A 319 21.18 -1.45 -8.62
N TYR A 320 19.93 -1.67 -8.22
CA TYR A 320 19.31 -3.01 -8.21
C TYR A 320 18.61 -3.35 -9.54
N THR A 321 18.87 -2.58 -10.59
CA THR A 321 18.34 -2.77 -11.94
C THR A 321 19.02 -3.96 -12.65
N PRO A 322 18.48 -4.47 -13.77
CA PRO A 322 19.11 -5.56 -14.53
C PRO A 322 20.57 -5.25 -14.89
N GLY A 323 21.42 -6.28 -14.90
CA GLY A 323 22.86 -6.20 -15.16
C GLY A 323 23.19 -5.36 -16.39
N GLU A 324 22.49 -5.58 -17.50
CA GLU A 324 22.65 -4.84 -18.76
C GLU A 324 22.54 -3.32 -18.59
N SER A 325 21.63 -2.86 -17.73
CA SER A 325 21.40 -1.42 -17.49
C SER A 325 22.44 -0.78 -16.56
N ARG A 326 23.07 -1.57 -15.69
CA ARG A 326 24.04 -1.09 -14.68
C ARG A 326 25.49 -1.46 -14.98
N GLY A 327 25.77 -2.03 -16.16
CA GLY A 327 27.10 -2.52 -16.54
C GLY A 327 27.56 -3.78 -15.80
N GLY A 328 26.63 -4.54 -15.23
CA GLY A 328 26.87 -5.82 -14.56
C GLY A 328 26.44 -7.03 -15.42
N VAL A 329 26.66 -8.24 -14.88
CA VAL A 329 26.25 -9.49 -15.52
C VAL A 329 25.28 -10.21 -14.61
N ASP A 330 24.05 -10.44 -15.09
CA ASP A 330 23.07 -11.26 -14.39
C ASP A 330 23.32 -12.75 -14.66
N ARG A 331 22.83 -13.61 -13.77
CA ARG A 331 22.98 -15.07 -13.90
C ARG A 331 22.20 -15.59 -15.11
N SER A 332 22.88 -16.28 -16.01
CA SER A 332 22.29 -16.92 -17.20
C SER A 332 22.01 -18.42 -17.01
N ASP A 333 22.37 -18.99 -15.86
CA ASP A 333 22.28 -20.41 -15.56
C ASP A 333 20.98 -20.83 -14.85
N VAL A 334 20.10 -19.88 -14.53
CA VAL A 334 18.82 -20.15 -13.87
C VAL A 334 17.82 -20.71 -14.89
N LYS A 335 17.48 -21.99 -14.76
CA LYS A 335 16.47 -22.64 -15.61
C LYS A 335 15.05 -22.24 -15.17
N PRO A 336 14.09 -22.10 -16.09
CA PRO A 336 12.70 -21.76 -15.73
C PRO A 336 12.05 -22.81 -14.81
N LEU A 337 11.28 -22.34 -13.82
CA LEU A 337 10.36 -23.15 -13.01
C LEU A 337 8.92 -22.84 -13.45
N GLN A 338 8.19 -23.86 -13.89
CA GLN A 338 6.78 -23.74 -14.24
C GLN A 338 5.91 -24.32 -13.11
N ILE A 339 5.08 -23.48 -12.48
CA ILE A 339 4.11 -23.87 -11.45
C ILE A 339 2.71 -23.73 -12.07
N ILE A 340 2.04 -24.85 -12.34
CA ILE A 340 0.75 -24.88 -13.05
C ILE A 340 -0.26 -25.68 -12.22
N GLN A 341 -1.47 -25.15 -12.06
CA GLN A 341 -2.63 -25.86 -11.50
C GLN A 341 -3.69 -26.00 -12.60
N PRO A 342 -3.74 -27.12 -13.34
CA PRO A 342 -4.63 -27.29 -14.49
C PRO A 342 -6.12 -27.11 -14.15
N GLU A 343 -6.49 -27.39 -12.91
CA GLU A 343 -7.86 -27.28 -12.38
C GLU A 343 -8.06 -26.01 -11.53
N GLY A 344 -7.10 -25.08 -11.56
CA GLY A 344 -7.11 -23.85 -10.77
C GLY A 344 -6.72 -24.05 -9.29
N PRO A 345 -6.78 -22.98 -8.48
CA PRO A 345 -6.43 -23.05 -7.07
C PRO A 345 -7.46 -23.83 -6.26
N SER A 346 -7.01 -24.48 -5.19
CA SER A 346 -7.90 -25.21 -4.28
C SER A 346 -8.61 -24.31 -3.26
N PHE A 347 -8.41 -22.99 -3.31
CA PHE A 347 -9.11 -22.02 -2.47
C PHE A 347 -10.21 -21.30 -3.26
N ARG A 348 -11.23 -20.83 -2.56
CA ARG A 348 -12.28 -19.97 -3.11
C ARG A 348 -12.29 -18.65 -2.36
N VAL A 349 -12.49 -17.56 -3.08
CA VAL A 349 -12.61 -16.21 -2.52
C VAL A 349 -13.98 -15.65 -2.89
N ARG A 350 -14.75 -15.21 -1.89
CA ARG A 350 -16.05 -14.55 -2.05
C ARG A 350 -16.01 -13.20 -1.36
N GLY A 351 -15.81 -12.13 -2.13
CA GLY A 351 -15.46 -10.83 -1.57
C GLY A 351 -14.16 -10.96 -0.78
N TYR A 352 -14.24 -10.74 0.53
CA TYR A 352 -13.09 -10.85 1.44
C TYR A 352 -13.05 -12.16 2.23
N PHE A 353 -14.00 -13.07 2.01
CA PHE A 353 -14.03 -14.37 2.67
C PHE A 353 -13.27 -15.43 1.86
N VAL A 354 -12.38 -16.16 2.52
CA VAL A 354 -11.56 -17.20 1.92
C VAL A 354 -11.96 -18.56 2.50
N GLU A 355 -12.07 -19.55 1.62
CA GLU A 355 -12.25 -20.96 1.98
C GLU A 355 -11.14 -21.79 1.34
N TRP A 356 -10.39 -22.56 2.13
CA TRP A 356 -9.29 -23.38 1.62
C TRP A 356 -9.02 -24.56 2.54
N GLN A 357 -9.09 -25.79 2.01
CA GLN A 357 -8.72 -27.01 2.77
C GLN A 357 -9.34 -27.05 4.18
N LYS A 358 -10.66 -26.82 4.29
CA LYS A 358 -11.45 -26.72 5.52
C LYS A 358 -11.22 -25.47 6.38
N TRP A 359 -10.17 -24.70 6.12
CA TRP A 359 -10.01 -23.37 6.71
C TRP A 359 -10.97 -22.37 6.08
N ASN A 360 -11.42 -21.44 6.90
CA ASN A 360 -12.11 -20.27 6.44
C ASN A 360 -11.79 -19.06 7.32
N PHE A 361 -11.67 -17.89 6.69
CA PHE A 361 -11.29 -16.64 7.33
C PHE A 361 -11.67 -15.46 6.44
N ARG A 362 -11.53 -14.24 6.96
CA ARG A 362 -11.73 -13.00 6.20
C ARG A 362 -10.46 -12.17 6.14
N ILE A 363 -10.20 -11.59 4.98
CA ILE A 363 -9.09 -10.67 4.75
C ILE A 363 -9.57 -9.25 4.98
N GLY A 364 -8.96 -8.57 5.95
CA GLY A 364 -9.09 -7.15 6.19
C GLY A 364 -7.82 -6.40 5.78
N PHE A 365 -7.92 -5.08 5.74
CA PHE A 365 -6.78 -4.19 5.54
C PHE A 365 -6.98 -2.90 6.32
N THR A 366 -5.94 -2.45 7.03
CA THR A 366 -5.87 -1.09 7.59
C THR A 366 -4.60 -0.40 7.10
N PRO A 367 -4.61 0.92 6.85
CA PRO A 367 -3.38 1.63 6.45
C PRO A 367 -2.24 1.52 7.46
N ARG A 368 -2.56 1.27 8.74
CA ARG A 368 -1.59 1.17 9.84
C ARG A 368 -1.00 -0.22 10.00
N GLU A 369 -1.82 -1.27 9.93
CA GLU A 369 -1.40 -2.65 10.20
C GLU A 369 -1.11 -3.44 8.93
N GLY A 370 -1.60 -2.96 7.78
CA GLY A 370 -1.58 -3.70 6.53
C GLY A 370 -2.63 -4.82 6.53
N LEU A 371 -2.21 -6.03 6.19
CA LEU A 371 -3.07 -7.22 6.15
C LEU A 371 -3.57 -7.57 7.57
N VAL A 372 -4.87 -7.75 7.70
CA VAL A 372 -5.50 -8.28 8.92
C VAL A 372 -6.27 -9.56 8.56
N ILE A 373 -6.20 -10.59 9.40
CA ILE A 373 -6.95 -11.84 9.17
C ILE A 373 -7.99 -12.02 10.26
N HIS A 374 -9.26 -11.95 9.90
CA HIS A 374 -10.37 -12.06 10.83
C HIS A 374 -11.06 -13.42 10.79
N SER A 375 -11.71 -13.76 11.92
CA SER A 375 -12.62 -14.90 12.06
C SER A 375 -12.03 -16.21 11.52
N VAL A 376 -10.75 -16.48 11.78
CA VAL A 376 -10.08 -17.73 11.40
C VAL A 376 -10.76 -18.91 12.06
N ALA A 377 -11.20 -19.87 11.26
CA ALA A 377 -11.85 -21.09 11.73
C ALA A 377 -11.54 -22.29 10.84
N TYR A 378 -11.78 -23.47 11.39
CA TYR A 378 -11.58 -24.74 10.71
C TYR A 378 -12.85 -25.59 10.74
N VAL A 379 -13.18 -26.25 9.62
CA VAL A 379 -14.32 -27.17 9.54
C VAL A 379 -13.88 -28.59 9.94
N ASP A 380 -14.37 -29.05 11.08
CA ASP A 380 -13.91 -30.25 11.77
C ASP A 380 -15.00 -31.35 11.75
N GLY A 381 -15.26 -31.89 10.56
CA GLY A 381 -16.21 -33.00 10.36
C GLY A 381 -17.59 -32.70 10.95
N SER A 382 -18.09 -33.61 11.79
CA SER A 382 -19.38 -33.46 12.48
C SER A 382 -19.40 -32.36 13.54
N ARG A 383 -18.23 -31.87 13.99
CA ARG A 383 -18.13 -30.74 14.93
C ARG A 383 -18.34 -29.39 14.25
N GLY A 384 -18.37 -29.36 12.91
CA GLY A 384 -18.62 -28.16 12.14
C GLY A 384 -17.49 -27.13 12.24
N ARG A 385 -17.84 -25.85 12.08
CA ARG A 385 -16.89 -24.73 12.08
C ARG A 385 -16.43 -24.42 13.50
N ARG A 386 -15.14 -24.59 13.78
CA ARG A 386 -14.49 -24.31 15.07
C ARG A 386 -13.61 -23.06 14.96
N PRO A 387 -13.87 -21.99 15.74
CA PRO A 387 -13.00 -20.81 15.77
C PRO A 387 -11.59 -21.16 16.22
N GLY A 388 -10.59 -20.62 15.53
CA GLY A 388 -9.17 -20.69 15.89
C GLY A 388 -8.66 -19.35 16.42
N ALA A 389 -8.76 -18.29 15.62
CA ALA A 389 -8.37 -16.93 15.99
C ALA A 389 -9.41 -15.91 15.53
N HIS A 390 -9.73 -14.93 16.37
CA HIS A 390 -10.70 -13.89 15.99
C HIS A 390 -10.10 -12.82 15.07
N ARG A 391 -8.82 -12.49 15.30
CA ARG A 391 -8.06 -11.47 14.56
C ARG A 391 -6.58 -11.83 14.67
N LEU A 392 -5.85 -11.76 13.56
CA LEU A 392 -4.39 -11.88 13.47
C LEU A 392 -3.84 -10.66 12.75
#